data_AF-A0A6J4XVM2-F1
#
_entry.id   AF-A0A6J4XVM2-F1
#
_cell.length_a   1.000
_cell.length_b   1.000
_cell.length_c   1.000
_cell.angle_alpha   90.00
_cell.angle_beta   90.00
_cell.angle_gamma   90.00
#
_symmetry.space_group_name_H-M   'P 1'
#
loop_
_entity.id
_entity.type
_entity.pdbx_description
1 polymer ?
#
loop_
_entity_poly.entity_id
_entity_poly.type
_entity_poly.pdbx_seq_one_letter_code
_entity_poly.pdbx_strand_id
1 'polypeptide(L)' 'MEFKLQGIRFEWDSHKAEINLQKRGLSFETACEAFFDPFVQVADVEEVDEEFREAIIGMT' A
#
# COMPACT_ATOMS: atom_id res chain seq x y z
N MET A 1 -10.39 -2.40 -7.58
CA MET A 1 -10.13 -0.97 -7.83
C MET A 1 -8.79 -0.84 -8.51
N GLU A 2 -8.68 0.05 -9.50
CA GLU A 2 -7.42 0.36 -10.18
C GLU A 2 -7.09 1.84 -9.95
N PHE A 3 -5.84 2.12 -9.60
CA PHE A 3 -5.30 3.47 -9.44
C PHE A 3 -3.94 3.57 -10.13
N LYS A 4 -3.63 4.72 -10.72
CA LYS A 4 -2.34 4.97 -11.39
C LYS A 4 -1.66 6.17 -10.78
N LEU A 5 -0.42 5.96 -10.34
CA LEU A 5 0.44 7.01 -9.81
C LEU A 5 1.83 6.89 -10.45
N GLN A 6 2.30 7.99 -11.05
CA GLN A 6 3.59 8.06 -11.76
C GLN A 6 3.85 6.92 -12.78
N GLY A 7 2.79 6.47 -13.45
CA GLY A 7 2.88 5.38 -14.45
C GLY A 7 2.87 3.97 -13.88
N ILE A 8 2.88 3.81 -12.54
CA ILE A 8 2.69 2.52 -11.87
C ILE A 8 1.20 2.29 -11.60
N ARG A 9 0.73 1.08 -11.87
CA ARG A 9 -0.65 0.66 -11.59
C ARG A 9 -0.70 -0.05 -10.25
N PHE A 10 -1.58 0.43 -9.38
CA PHE A 10 -1.91 -0.17 -8.10
C PHE A 10 -3.33 -0.73 -8.14
N GLU A 11 -3.54 -1.86 -7.46
CA GLU A 11 -4.85 -2.50 -7.37
C GLU A 11 -5.14 -3.01 -5.96
N TRP A 12 -6.42 -2.93 -5.60
CA TRP A 12 -6.93 -3.46 -4.34
C TRP A 12 -8.43 -3.73 -4.44
N ASP A 13 -8.93 -4.57 -3.55
CA ASP A 13 -10.36 -4.79 -3.37
C ASP A 13 -11.05 -3.53 -2.77
N SER A 14 -12.24 -3.20 -3.27
CA SER A 14 -12.96 -1.98 -2.84
C SER A 14 -13.44 -2.07 -1.39
N HIS A 15 -13.85 -3.25 -0.94
CA HIS A 15 -14.27 -3.45 0.44
C HIS A 15 -13.08 -3.33 1.40
N LYS A 16 -11.91 -3.83 1.00
CA LYS A 16 -10.65 -3.65 1.74
C LYS A 16 -10.25 -2.17 1.86
N ALA A 17 -10.46 -1.37 0.81
CA ALA A 17 -10.18 0.07 0.85
C ALA A 17 -11.05 0.81 1.87
N GLU A 18 -12.35 0.51 1.89
CA GLU A 18 -13.28 1.09 2.85
C GLU A 18 -12.91 0.71 4.29
N ILE A 19 -12.62 -0.57 4.53
CA ILE A 19 -12.17 -1.05 5.84
C ILE A 19 -10.85 -0.39 6.26
N ASN A 20 -9.90 -0.25 5.34
CA ASN A 20 -8.60 0.37 5.63
C ASN A 20 -8.78 1.84 6.03
N LEU A 21 -9.57 2.60 5.27
CA LEU A 21 -9.87 3.99 5.58
C LEU A 21 -10.54 4.14 6.95
N GLN A 22 -11.50 3.27 7.28
CA GLN A 22 -12.15 3.30 8.59
C GLN A 22 -11.19 2.95 9.74
N LYS A 23 -10.29 1.97 9.56
CA LYS A 23 -9.41 1.49 10.62
C LYS A 23 -8.11 2.29 10.78
N ARG A 24 -7.58 2.83 9.69
CA ARG A 24 -6.25 3.48 9.61
C ARG A 24 -6.35 4.99 9.33
N GLY A 25 -7.50 5.48 8.89
CA GLY A 25 -7.71 6.90 8.58
C GLY A 25 -7.02 7.37 7.30
N LEU A 26 -6.43 6.46 6.52
CA LEU A 26 -5.71 6.75 5.29
C LEU A 26 -6.26 5.89 4.16
N SER A 27 -6.37 6.47 2.97
CA SER A 27 -6.77 5.73 1.78
C SER A 27 -5.55 5.06 1.14
N PHE A 28 -5.79 4.06 0.28
CA PHE A 28 -4.70 3.42 -0.44
C PHE A 28 -4.07 4.33 -1.50
N GLU A 29 -4.82 5.27 -2.07
CA GLU A 29 -4.28 6.28 -2.98
C GLU A 29 -3.18 7.11 -2.31
N THR A 30 -3.41 7.56 -1.06
CA THR A 30 -2.38 8.25 -0.26
C THR A 30 -1.23 7.30 0.09
N ALA A 31 -1.53 6.06 0.50
CA ALA A 31 -0.48 5.09 0.83
C ALA A 31 0.45 4.76 -0.36
N CYS A 32 -0.02 4.91 -1.61
CA CYS A 32 0.80 4.72 -2.80
C CYS A 32 1.97 5.71 -2.89
N GLU A 33 1.90 6.86 -2.22
CA GLU A 33 3.00 7.84 -2.21
C GLU A 33 4.27 7.27 -1.55
N ALA A 34 4.13 6.36 -0.59
CA ALA A 34 5.26 5.71 0.09
C ALA A 34 6.18 4.93 -0.88
N PHE A 35 5.66 4.43 -2.00
CA PHE A 35 6.47 3.74 -3.01
C PHE A 35 7.44 4.67 -3.75
N PHE A 36 7.20 5.98 -3.71
CA PHE A 36 8.01 7.00 -4.36
C PHE A 36 8.81 7.84 -3.36
N ASP A 37 8.75 7.48 -2.08
CA ASP A 37 9.52 8.15 -1.04
C ASP A 37 11.03 7.85 -1.22
N PRO A 38 11.91 8.86 -1.28
CA PRO A 38 13.36 8.66 -1.38
C PRO A 38 13.96 7.83 -0.23
N PHE A 39 13.27 7.74 0.90
CA PHE A 39 13.63 7.01 2.09
C PHE A 39 12.81 5.74 2.29
N VAL A 40 12.10 5.26 1.26
CA VAL A 40 11.33 4.00 1.33
C VAL A 40 12.23 2.84 1.77
N GLN A 41 11.73 2.05 2.72
CA GLN A 41 12.40 0.85 3.22
C GLN A 41 11.41 -0.30 3.30
N VAL A 42 11.85 -1.50 2.93
CA VAL A 42 11.12 -2.73 3.26
C VAL A 42 11.34 -3.01 4.74
N ALA A 43 10.27 -2.95 5.51
CA ALA A 43 10.30 -3.10 6.97
C ALA A 43 10.05 -4.53 7.42
N ASP A 44 9.18 -5.24 6.70
CA ASP A 44 8.81 -6.61 7.03
C ASP A 44 8.48 -7.41 5.78
N VAL A 45 8.67 -8.72 5.88
CA VAL A 45 8.44 -9.69 4.83
C VAL A 45 7.82 -10.93 5.46
N GLU A 46 6.58 -11.24 5.08
CA GLU A 46 5.83 -12.36 5.62
C GLU A 46 5.26 -13.22 4.50
N GLU A 47 5.22 -14.53 4.72
CA GLU A 47 4.47 -15.46 3.87
C GLU A 47 3.15 -15.81 4.58
N VAL A 48 2.02 -15.49 3.95
CA VAL A 48 0.68 -15.69 4.50
C VAL A 48 -0.21 -16.34 3.45
N ASP A 49 -0.79 -17.49 3.76
CA ASP A 49 -1.69 -18.23 2.85
C ASP A 49 -1.05 -18.48 1.46
N GLU A 50 0.24 -18.87 1.42
CA GLU A 50 1.05 -19.07 0.20
C GLU A 50 1.34 -17.77 -0.60
N GLU A 51 1.01 -16.60 -0.04
CA GLU A 51 1.34 -15.30 -0.62
C GLU A 51 2.52 -14.63 0.08
N PHE A 52 3.44 -14.11 -0.71
CA PHE A 52 4.52 -13.28 -0.21
C PHE A 52 4.06 -11.83 -0.06
N ARG A 53 4.22 -11.25 1.13
CA ARG A 53 3.76 -9.91 1.48
C ARG A 53 4.93 -9.08 2.01
N GLU A 54 5.13 -7.90 1.44
CA GLU A 54 6.14 -6.95 1.86
C GLU A 54 5.45 -5.73 2.49
N ALA A 55 5.93 -5.33 3.67
CA ALA A 55 5.56 -4.07 4.29
C ALA A 55 6.65 -3.04 4.00
N ILE A 56 6.23 -1.84 3.59
CA ILE A 56 7.14 -0.71 3.37
C ILE A 56 6.85 0.43 4.35
N ILE A 57 7.89 1.19 4.68
CA ILE A 57 7.81 2.44 5.45
C ILE A 57 8.46 3.54 4.63
N GLY A 58 7.77 4.68 4.50
CA GLY A 58 8.30 5.94 4.00
C GLY A 58 8.21 7.02 5.08
N MET A 59 8.73 8.21 4.77
CA MET A 59 8.74 9.41 5.62
C MET A 59 7.79 10.51 5.11
N THR A 60 6.97 10.19 4.10
CA THR A 60 6.00 11.07 3.45
C THR A 60 4.87 11.49 4.38
#